data_AF-A0A2W1NI14-F1
#
_entry.id   AF-A0A2W1NI14-F1
#
_cell.length_a   1.000
_cell.length_b   1.000
_cell.length_c   1.000
_cell.angle_alpha   90.00
_cell.angle_beta   90.00
_cell.angle_gamma   90.00
#
_symmetry.space_group_name_H-M   'P 1'
#
loop_
_entity.id
_entity.type
_entity.pdbx_description
1 polymer ?
#
loop_
_entity_poly.entity_id
_entity_poly.type
_entity_poly.pdbx_seq_one_letter_code
_entity_poly.pdbx_strand_id
1 'polypeptide(L)'
;MKKKIQYAIGEIILVVVGILIAVSINNWNENRKVENKLLNIFKMVKSDMISDTIYTHQAIWFYNFQDSLAKIVIKDTVSKAFLKENMEMMQIPFNNVPFTVSSGAIEQLKKMSADLDLFTDSTIATIIQFQAVYSTSFKDLDEKLSHDVQNNTDHIKTNSNYFSLRQEQNLSDDYLDYFLTDDFKNRVVMHQKLTARNSVMLMKQFNANARILILEIDKIIAH
;
A
#
# COMPACT_ATOMS: atom_id res chain seq x y z
N MET A 1 -61.57 32.62 36.37
CA MET A 1 -61.20 31.55 35.40
C MET A 1 -60.02 31.93 34.50
N LYS A 2 -60.02 33.07 33.79
CA LYS A 2 -58.94 33.44 32.83
C LYS A 2 -57.49 33.39 33.39
N LYS A 3 -57.24 33.87 34.62
CA LYS A 3 -55.91 33.85 35.26
C LYS A 3 -55.33 32.43 35.46
N LYS A 4 -56.17 31.43 35.78
CA LYS A 4 -55.70 30.05 35.99
C LYS A 4 -55.31 29.38 34.66
N ILE A 5 -56.02 29.71 33.59
CA ILE A 5 -55.75 29.18 32.24
C ILE A 5 -54.45 29.76 31.67
N GLN A 6 -54.21 31.07 31.85
CA GLN A 6 -52.96 31.71 31.41
C GLN A 6 -51.73 31.16 32.14
N TYR A 7 -51.86 30.88 33.45
CA TYR A 7 -50.79 30.28 34.23
C TYR A 7 -50.46 28.86 33.77
N ALA A 8 -51.48 28.01 33.58
CA ALA A 8 -51.29 26.63 33.11
C ALA A 8 -50.69 26.57 31.69
N ILE A 9 -51.06 27.50 30.80
CA ILE A 9 -50.44 27.60 29.46
C ILE A 9 -48.96 28.02 29.57
N GLY A 10 -48.63 28.95 30.45
CA GLY A 10 -47.24 29.35 30.70
C GLY A 10 -46.37 28.21 31.21
N GLU A 11 -46.91 27.37 32.11
CA GLU A 11 -46.23 26.19 32.64
C GLU A 11 -45.99 25.13 31.55
N ILE A 12 -46.98 24.86 30.69
CA ILE A 12 -46.81 23.97 29.54
C ILE A 12 -45.74 24.48 28.58
N ILE A 13 -45.76 25.78 28.24
CA ILE A 13 -44.75 26.38 27.35
C ILE A 13 -43.35 26.27 27.97
N LEU A 14 -43.21 26.54 29.27
CA LEU A 14 -41.94 26.41 29.97
C LEU A 14 -41.40 24.98 29.94
N VAL A 15 -42.26 23.98 30.18
CA VAL A 15 -41.90 22.55 30.11
C VAL A 15 -41.48 22.17 28.69
N VAL A 16 -42.23 22.61 27.67
CA VAL A 16 -41.91 22.33 26.26
C VAL A 16 -40.56 22.95 25.88
N VAL A 17 -40.28 24.19 26.25
CA VAL A 17 -38.99 24.84 26.01
C VAL A 17 -37.86 24.07 26.72
N GLY A 18 -38.08 23.62 27.96
CA GLY A 18 -37.11 22.79 28.70
C GLY A 18 -36.78 21.48 27.98
N ILE A 19 -37.79 20.77 27.48
CA ILE A 19 -37.62 19.53 26.70
C ILE A 19 -36.87 19.80 25.40
N LEU A 20 -37.24 20.84 24.66
CA LEU A 20 -36.59 21.20 23.40
C LEU A 20 -35.12 21.55 23.60
N ILE A 21 -34.77 22.29 24.64
CA ILE A 21 -33.37 22.60 24.99
C ILE A 21 -32.62 21.31 25.36
N ALA A 22 -33.20 20.44 26.20
CA ALA A 22 -32.58 19.18 26.59
C ALA A 22 -32.29 18.27 25.39
N VAL A 23 -33.27 18.11 24.47
CA VAL A 23 -33.09 17.37 23.22
C VAL A 23 -32.04 18.02 22.33
N SER A 24 -32.02 19.36 22.24
CA SER A 24 -31.03 20.09 21.42
C SER A 24 -29.60 19.89 21.93
N ILE A 25 -29.39 19.97 23.24
CA ILE A 25 -28.07 19.71 23.87
C ILE A 25 -27.64 18.26 23.62
N ASN A 26 -28.56 17.31 23.77
CA ASN A 26 -28.26 15.90 23.52
C ASN A 26 -27.85 15.65 22.06
N ASN A 27 -28.61 16.20 21.11
CA ASN A 27 -28.30 16.08 19.67
C ASN A 27 -26.95 16.72 19.32
N TRP A 28 -26.64 17.89 19.89
CA TRP A 28 -25.33 18.53 19.70
C TRP A 28 -24.18 17.65 20.22
N ASN A 29 -24.34 17.04 21.41
CA ASN A 29 -23.32 16.15 21.97
C ASN A 29 -23.12 14.89 21.12
N GLU A 30 -24.20 14.29 20.62
CA GLU A 30 -24.10 13.12 19.72
C GLU A 30 -23.42 13.49 18.38
N ASN A 31 -23.80 14.60 17.77
CA ASN A 31 -23.14 15.09 16.55
C ASN A 31 -21.64 15.32 16.77
N ARG A 32 -21.26 15.93 17.91
CA ARG A 32 -19.85 16.14 18.26
C ARG A 32 -19.09 14.82 18.40
N LYS A 33 -19.69 13.77 18.96
CA LYS A 33 -19.05 12.45 19.08
C LYS A 33 -18.83 11.83 17.70
N VAL A 34 -19.82 11.92 16.82
CA VAL A 34 -19.76 11.43 15.44
C VAL A 34 -18.62 12.12 14.67
N GLU A 35 -18.54 13.44 14.75
CA GLU A 35 -17.49 14.25 14.11
C GLU A 35 -16.10 13.87 14.62
N ASN A 36 -15.90 13.78 15.93
CA ASN A 36 -14.63 13.36 16.51
C ASN A 36 -14.21 11.95 16.06
N LYS A 37 -15.16 11.04 15.93
CA LYS A 37 -14.90 9.69 15.42
C LYS A 37 -14.46 9.73 13.96
N LEU A 38 -15.13 10.52 13.12
CA LEU A 38 -14.76 10.71 11.72
C LEU A 38 -13.35 11.32 11.58
N LEU A 39 -13.03 12.36 12.35
CA LEU A 39 -11.69 12.97 12.38
C LEU A 39 -10.61 11.97 12.81
N ASN A 40 -10.90 11.10 13.78
CA ASN A 40 -9.97 10.05 14.18
C ASN A 40 -9.75 9.02 13.07
N ILE A 41 -10.80 8.65 12.33
CA ILE A 41 -10.67 7.76 11.16
C ILE A 41 -9.79 8.44 10.09
N PHE A 42 -9.98 9.72 9.79
CA PHE A 42 -9.11 10.45 8.85
C PHE A 42 -7.64 10.45 9.29
N LYS A 43 -7.36 10.66 10.59
CA LYS A 43 -5.99 10.55 11.13
C LYS A 43 -5.40 9.16 10.93
N MET A 44 -6.20 8.11 11.11
CA MET A 44 -5.76 6.73 10.86
C MET A 44 -5.49 6.49 9.37
N VAL A 45 -6.37 6.95 8.47
CA VAL A 45 -6.16 6.85 7.01
C VAL A 45 -4.85 7.54 6.61
N LYS A 46 -4.60 8.75 7.13
CA LYS A 46 -3.32 9.44 6.92
C LYS A 46 -2.13 8.62 7.40
N SER A 47 -2.21 8.06 8.60
CA SER A 47 -1.12 7.24 9.19
C SER A 47 -0.83 5.99 8.36
N ASP A 48 -1.88 5.30 7.90
CA ASP A 48 -1.78 4.12 7.03
C ASP A 48 -1.11 4.51 5.71
N MET A 49 -1.57 5.58 5.05
CA MET A 49 -0.97 6.07 3.80
C MET A 49 0.49 6.45 3.96
N ILE A 50 0.87 7.14 5.05
CA ILE A 50 2.28 7.48 5.32
C ILE A 50 3.11 6.20 5.45
N SER A 51 2.64 5.21 6.21
CA SER A 51 3.34 3.94 6.41
C SER A 51 3.53 3.19 5.08
N ASP A 52 2.49 3.14 4.26
CA ASP A 52 2.53 2.54 2.93
C ASP A 52 3.53 3.28 2.01
N THR A 53 3.58 4.62 2.04
CA THR A 53 4.57 5.38 1.25
C THR A 53 6.01 5.15 1.72
N ILE A 54 6.24 4.94 3.02
CA ILE A 54 7.58 4.60 3.54
C ILE A 54 8.01 3.24 3.02
N TYR A 55 7.13 2.24 3.09
CA TYR A 55 7.42 0.89 2.60
C TYR A 55 7.74 0.88 1.11
N THR A 56 6.90 1.52 0.30
CA THR A 56 7.11 1.58 -1.16
C THR A 56 8.38 2.35 -1.52
N HIS A 57 8.81 3.37 -0.76
CA HIS A 57 10.12 4.00 -0.99
C HIS A 57 11.28 3.03 -0.76
N GLN A 58 11.21 2.17 0.27
CA GLN A 58 12.22 1.14 0.51
C GLN A 58 12.23 0.11 -0.62
N ALA A 59 11.05 -0.32 -1.09
CA ALA A 59 10.93 -1.24 -2.23
C ALA A 59 11.47 -0.62 -3.53
N ILE A 60 11.18 0.66 -3.81
CA ILE A 60 11.75 1.39 -4.96
C ILE A 60 13.28 1.42 -4.88
N TRP A 61 13.84 1.71 -3.70
CA TRP A 61 15.29 1.72 -3.51
C TRP A 61 15.89 0.35 -3.83
N PHE A 62 15.31 -0.73 -3.29
CA PHE A 62 15.75 -2.09 -3.54
C PHE A 62 15.69 -2.46 -5.03
N TYR A 63 14.59 -2.16 -5.71
CA TYR A 63 14.46 -2.46 -7.14
C TYR A 63 15.40 -1.63 -8.02
N ASN A 64 15.69 -0.38 -7.67
CA ASN A 64 16.69 0.42 -8.40
C ASN A 64 18.12 -0.11 -8.17
N PHE A 65 18.42 -0.64 -6.99
CA PHE A 65 19.68 -1.31 -6.72
C PHE A 65 19.80 -2.58 -7.58
N GLN A 66 18.78 -3.44 -7.59
CA GLN A 66 18.76 -4.62 -8.45
C GLN A 66 18.80 -4.27 -9.95
N ASP A 67 18.16 -3.19 -10.39
CA ASP A 67 18.25 -2.68 -11.76
C ASP A 67 19.68 -2.34 -12.17
N SER A 68 20.45 -1.76 -11.24
CA SER A 68 21.84 -1.41 -11.46
C SER A 68 22.71 -2.67 -11.62
N LEU A 69 22.46 -3.70 -10.81
CA LEU A 69 23.13 -4.99 -10.93
C LEU A 69 22.72 -5.73 -12.22
N ALA A 70 21.43 -5.72 -12.57
CA ALA A 70 20.92 -6.35 -13.78
C ALA A 70 21.59 -5.79 -15.04
N LYS A 71 21.79 -4.46 -15.10
CA LYS A 71 22.53 -3.81 -16.21
C LYS A 71 23.98 -4.25 -16.34
N ILE A 72 24.60 -4.76 -15.26
CA ILE A 72 25.94 -5.34 -15.31
C ILE A 72 25.86 -6.76 -15.86
N VAL A 73 24.95 -7.59 -15.33
CA VAL A 73 24.74 -8.99 -15.75
C VAL A 73 24.40 -9.11 -17.24
N ILE A 74 23.60 -8.19 -17.76
CA ILE A 74 23.16 -8.19 -19.17
C ILE A 74 24.31 -7.87 -20.13
N LYS A 75 25.41 -7.27 -19.66
CA LYS A 75 26.60 -7.04 -20.49
C LYS A 75 27.43 -8.31 -20.58
N ASP A 76 27.97 -8.60 -21.76
CA ASP A 76 28.89 -9.75 -22.00
C ASP A 76 30.28 -9.57 -21.37
N THR A 77 30.37 -8.86 -20.24
CA THR A 77 31.61 -8.53 -19.54
C THR A 77 31.77 -9.28 -18.22
N VAL A 78 30.79 -10.09 -17.83
CA VAL A 78 30.77 -10.79 -16.54
C VAL A 78 31.54 -12.11 -16.62
N SER A 79 32.46 -12.32 -15.68
CA SER A 79 33.26 -13.55 -15.54
C SER A 79 32.84 -14.35 -14.30
N LYS A 80 33.24 -15.63 -14.23
CA LYS A 80 33.04 -16.47 -13.03
C LYS A 80 33.65 -15.84 -11.77
N ALA A 81 34.89 -15.34 -11.87
CA ALA A 81 35.56 -14.67 -10.75
C ALA A 81 34.76 -13.45 -10.26
N PHE A 82 34.24 -12.65 -11.18
CA PHE A 82 33.41 -11.49 -10.84
C PHE A 82 32.10 -11.91 -10.14
N LEU A 83 31.39 -12.93 -10.65
CA LEU A 83 30.17 -13.43 -10.01
C LEU A 83 30.41 -14.00 -8.60
N LYS A 84 31.55 -14.64 -8.38
CA LYS A 84 31.95 -15.19 -7.08
C LYS A 84 32.11 -14.11 -6.02
N GLU A 85 32.61 -12.94 -6.41
CA GLU A 85 32.74 -11.77 -5.54
C GLU A 85 31.43 -10.97 -5.40
N ASN A 86 30.49 -11.12 -6.35
CA ASN A 86 29.24 -10.35 -6.44
C ASN A 86 28.01 -11.28 -6.55
N MET A 87 27.88 -12.19 -5.58
CA MET A 87 26.89 -13.28 -5.64
C MET A 87 25.43 -12.80 -5.66
N GLU A 88 25.16 -11.58 -5.19
CA GLU A 88 23.83 -10.95 -5.23
C GLU A 88 23.29 -10.81 -6.65
N MET A 89 24.16 -10.73 -7.66
CA MET A 89 23.78 -10.68 -9.07
C MET A 89 23.04 -11.95 -9.52
N MET A 90 23.40 -13.10 -8.94
CA MET A 90 22.76 -14.38 -9.23
C MET A 90 21.35 -14.46 -8.62
N GLN A 91 21.02 -13.60 -7.66
CA GLN A 91 19.77 -13.64 -6.92
C GLN A 91 18.68 -12.73 -7.52
N ILE A 92 19.00 -11.96 -8.57
CA ILE A 92 18.08 -10.96 -9.14
C ILE A 92 16.73 -11.57 -9.54
N PRO A 93 16.65 -12.66 -10.35
CA PRO A 93 15.36 -13.18 -10.83
C PRO A 93 14.54 -13.94 -9.79
N PHE A 94 15.05 -14.07 -8.56
CA PHE A 94 14.53 -14.98 -7.54
C PHE A 94 13.96 -14.24 -6.32
N ASN A 95 13.90 -12.90 -6.36
CA ASN A 95 13.45 -12.10 -5.23
C ASN A 95 12.39 -11.09 -5.66
N ASN A 96 11.41 -10.84 -4.81
CA ASN A 96 10.48 -9.73 -4.92
C ASN A 96 10.20 -9.12 -3.55
N VAL A 97 9.67 -7.90 -3.54
CA VAL A 97 9.24 -7.20 -2.33
C VAL A 97 7.72 -7.12 -2.39
N PRO A 98 6.99 -8.03 -1.71
CA PRO A 98 5.54 -8.04 -1.75
C PRO A 98 4.99 -6.77 -1.08
N PHE A 99 3.94 -6.17 -1.65
CA PHE A 99 3.32 -4.99 -1.08
C PHE A 99 1.80 -5.06 -1.17
N THR A 100 1.14 -4.70 -0.07
CA THR A 100 -0.31 -4.60 0.03
C THR A 100 -0.65 -3.23 0.62
N VAL A 101 -1.59 -2.54 0.00
CA VAL A 101 -2.11 -1.26 0.50
C VAL A 101 -2.92 -1.51 1.78
N SER A 102 -2.65 -0.70 2.80
CA SER A 102 -3.35 -0.75 4.08
C SER A 102 -4.85 -0.44 3.88
N SER A 103 -5.71 -1.27 4.48
CA SER A 103 -7.16 -1.20 4.30
C SER A 103 -7.94 -0.87 5.57
N GLY A 104 -7.35 -1.07 6.76
CA GLY A 104 -8.07 -1.05 8.03
C GLY A 104 -8.80 0.26 8.32
N ALA A 105 -8.12 1.40 8.18
CA ALA A 105 -8.74 2.70 8.41
C ALA A 105 -9.78 3.07 7.34
N ILE A 106 -9.54 2.71 6.08
CA ILE A 106 -10.46 3.02 4.97
C ILE A 106 -11.72 2.16 5.04
N GLU A 107 -11.64 0.90 5.50
CA GLU A 107 -12.84 0.10 5.77
C GLU A 107 -13.70 0.67 6.90
N GLN A 108 -13.09 1.29 7.92
CA GLN A 108 -13.83 2.03 8.93
C GLN A 108 -14.48 3.29 8.35
N LEU A 109 -13.77 4.01 7.47
CA LEU A 109 -14.29 5.18 6.77
C LEU A 109 -15.50 4.82 5.91
N LYS A 110 -15.43 3.73 5.14
CA LYS A 110 -16.54 3.21 4.30
C LYS A 110 -17.79 2.90 5.13
N LYS A 111 -17.62 2.23 6.27
CA LYS A 111 -18.73 1.91 7.17
C LYS A 111 -19.36 3.19 7.73
N MET A 112 -18.53 4.10 8.24
CA MET A 112 -19.01 5.36 8.80
C MET A 112 -19.69 6.24 7.74
N SER A 113 -19.16 6.29 6.51
CA SER A 113 -19.76 7.06 5.43
C SER A 113 -21.11 6.51 5.00
N ALA A 114 -21.30 5.19 5.11
CA ALA A 114 -22.58 4.55 4.85
C ALA A 114 -23.63 4.90 5.91
N ASP A 115 -23.24 4.82 7.18
CA ASP A 115 -24.12 5.12 8.31
C ASP A 115 -24.60 6.58 8.33
N LEU A 116 -23.78 7.49 7.80
CA LEU A 116 -24.02 8.94 7.79
C LEU A 116 -24.54 9.49 6.45
N ASP A 117 -24.76 8.64 5.45
CA ASP A 117 -25.14 9.02 4.07
C ASP A 117 -24.17 10.05 3.43
N LEU A 118 -22.87 9.90 3.72
CA LEU A 118 -21.80 10.80 3.24
C LEU A 118 -21.22 10.38 1.89
N PHE A 119 -21.90 9.52 1.12
CA PHE A 119 -21.38 9.06 -0.18
C PHE A 119 -21.26 10.17 -1.24
N THR A 120 -21.87 11.32 -1.00
CA THR A 120 -21.72 12.52 -1.84
C THR A 120 -20.50 13.37 -1.50
N ASP A 121 -19.79 13.07 -0.40
CA ASP A 121 -18.53 13.72 -0.06
C ASP A 121 -17.44 13.30 -1.05
N SER A 122 -16.97 14.27 -1.84
CA SER A 122 -15.99 14.03 -2.90
C SER A 122 -14.65 13.52 -2.36
N THR A 123 -14.25 13.89 -1.15
CA THR A 123 -12.97 13.48 -0.56
C THR A 123 -13.04 12.04 -0.07
N ILE A 124 -14.11 11.66 0.63
CA ILE A 124 -14.32 10.26 1.06
C ILE A 124 -14.38 9.33 -0.15
N ALA A 125 -15.14 9.71 -1.19
CA ALA A 125 -15.23 8.93 -2.42
C ALA A 125 -13.84 8.75 -3.09
N THR A 126 -13.04 9.82 -3.14
CA THR A 126 -11.69 9.77 -3.71
C THR A 126 -10.75 8.86 -2.92
N ILE A 127 -10.78 8.91 -1.58
CA ILE A 127 -9.97 8.02 -0.72
C ILE A 127 -10.35 6.54 -0.95
N ILE A 128 -11.65 6.24 -1.03
CA ILE A 128 -12.15 4.89 -1.27
C ILE A 128 -11.71 4.39 -2.65
N GLN A 129 -11.85 5.22 -3.68
CA GLN A 129 -11.44 4.87 -5.04
C GLN A 129 -9.93 4.67 -5.16
N PHE A 130 -9.14 5.53 -4.51
CA PHE A 130 -7.68 5.40 -4.43
C PHE A 130 -7.30 4.02 -3.90
N GLN A 131 -7.86 3.60 -2.76
CA GLN A 131 -7.59 2.29 -2.18
C GLN A 131 -7.95 1.18 -3.17
N ALA A 132 -9.16 1.21 -3.73
CA ALA A 132 -9.63 0.16 -4.64
C ALA A 132 -8.71 -0.01 -5.85
N VAL A 133 -8.34 1.09 -6.51
CA VAL A 133 -7.47 1.07 -7.70
C VAL A 133 -6.10 0.52 -7.36
N TYR A 134 -5.47 0.99 -6.29
CA TYR A 134 -4.10 0.58 -5.95
C TYR A 134 -4.04 -0.82 -5.35
N SER A 135 -5.00 -1.23 -4.51
CA SER A 135 -5.07 -2.60 -4.01
C SER A 135 -5.16 -3.61 -5.16
N THR A 136 -6.01 -3.36 -6.16
CA THR A 136 -6.11 -4.23 -7.33
C THR A 136 -4.83 -4.22 -8.16
N SER A 137 -4.26 -3.03 -8.43
CA SER A 137 -3.07 -2.89 -9.26
C SER A 137 -1.84 -3.56 -8.65
N PHE A 138 -1.63 -3.41 -7.33
CA PHE A 138 -0.53 -4.07 -6.63
C PHE A 138 -0.73 -5.57 -6.54
N LYS A 139 -1.97 -6.05 -6.36
CA LYS A 139 -2.27 -7.49 -6.35
C LYS A 139 -1.93 -8.15 -7.70
N ASP A 140 -2.39 -7.58 -8.82
CA ASP A 140 -2.09 -8.12 -10.17
C ASP A 140 -0.59 -8.14 -10.44
N LEU A 141 0.13 -7.11 -10.02
CA LEU A 141 1.58 -7.05 -10.16
C LEU A 141 2.31 -8.08 -9.28
N ASP A 142 1.86 -8.27 -8.03
CA ASP A 142 2.43 -9.24 -7.10
C ASP A 142 2.21 -10.68 -7.58
N GLU A 143 1.04 -11.00 -8.14
CA GLU A 143 0.76 -12.29 -8.75
C GLU A 143 1.70 -12.57 -9.94
N LYS A 144 1.92 -11.57 -10.81
CA LYS A 144 2.87 -11.68 -11.94
C LYS A 144 4.31 -11.88 -11.47
N LEU A 145 4.75 -11.14 -10.46
CA LEU A 145 6.10 -11.27 -9.89
C LEU A 145 6.30 -12.62 -9.21
N SER A 146 5.33 -13.06 -8.41
CA SER A 146 5.37 -14.35 -7.74
C SER A 146 5.44 -15.50 -8.74
N HIS A 147 4.68 -15.41 -9.83
CA HIS A 147 4.74 -16.39 -10.91
C HIS A 147 6.11 -16.38 -11.63
N ASP A 148 6.68 -15.22 -11.91
CA ASP A 148 8.02 -15.10 -12.52
C ASP A 148 9.11 -15.70 -11.61
N VAL A 149 9.12 -15.34 -10.32
CA VAL A 149 10.05 -15.87 -9.32
C VAL A 149 9.90 -17.39 -9.19
N GLN A 150 8.68 -17.91 -9.15
CA GLN A 150 8.43 -19.35 -9.11
C GLN A 150 8.95 -20.05 -10.37
N ASN A 151 8.66 -19.50 -11.55
CA ASN A 151 9.15 -20.04 -12.82
C ASN A 151 10.68 -20.09 -12.87
N ASN A 152 11.34 -19.02 -12.45
CA ASN A 152 12.80 -18.96 -12.38
C ASN A 152 13.33 -20.01 -11.40
N THR A 153 12.73 -20.12 -10.22
CA THR A 153 13.11 -21.07 -9.17
C THR A 153 12.97 -22.52 -9.64
N ASP A 154 11.86 -22.87 -10.28
CA ASP A 154 11.65 -24.21 -10.83
C ASP A 154 12.62 -24.51 -11.97
N HIS A 155 12.95 -23.52 -12.79
CA HIS A 155 13.91 -23.70 -13.87
C HIS A 155 15.32 -23.97 -13.35
N ILE A 156 15.84 -23.14 -12.43
CA ILE A 156 17.20 -23.34 -11.89
C ILE A 156 17.31 -24.65 -11.11
N LYS A 157 16.22 -25.08 -10.43
CA LYS A 157 16.11 -26.39 -9.76
C LYS A 157 16.25 -27.56 -10.73
N THR A 158 15.76 -27.42 -11.98
CA THR A 158 15.69 -28.52 -12.95
C THR A 158 16.79 -28.49 -14.01
N ASN A 159 17.38 -27.33 -14.30
CA ASN A 159 18.32 -27.11 -15.39
C ASN A 159 19.73 -26.71 -14.92
N SER A 160 19.98 -26.67 -13.62
CA SER A 160 21.30 -26.40 -13.05
C SER A 160 21.60 -27.30 -11.87
N ASN A 161 22.88 -27.42 -11.53
CA ASN A 161 23.39 -28.07 -10.33
C ASN A 161 23.70 -27.05 -9.21
N TYR A 162 23.24 -25.80 -9.33
CA TYR A 162 23.57 -24.71 -8.42
C TYR A 162 23.31 -25.05 -6.94
N PHE A 163 22.13 -25.59 -6.62
CA PHE A 163 21.76 -25.86 -5.22
C PHE A 163 22.56 -26.99 -4.57
N SER A 164 22.91 -28.03 -5.32
CA SER A 164 23.72 -29.14 -4.81
C SER A 164 25.18 -28.72 -4.69
N LEU A 165 25.73 -28.08 -5.73
CA LEU A 165 27.13 -27.64 -5.74
C LEU A 165 27.43 -26.52 -4.75
N ARG A 166 26.44 -25.70 -4.36
CA ARG A 166 26.65 -24.69 -3.32
C ARG A 166 26.79 -25.28 -1.92
N GLN A 167 26.23 -26.47 -1.66
CA GLN A 167 26.33 -27.12 -0.35
C GLN A 167 27.65 -27.86 -0.14
N GLU A 168 28.23 -28.38 -1.21
CA GLU A 168 29.53 -29.04 -1.18
C GLU A 168 30.63 -27.98 -1.08
N GLN A 169 31.28 -27.88 0.09
CA GLN A 169 32.28 -26.84 0.43
C GLN A 169 33.58 -26.86 -0.41
N ASN A 170 33.60 -27.63 -1.50
CA ASN A 170 34.83 -27.99 -2.19
C ASN A 170 34.56 -28.22 -3.69
N LEU A 171 34.24 -27.16 -4.44
CA LEU A 171 33.86 -27.36 -5.84
C LEU A 171 34.39 -26.30 -6.79
N SER A 172 34.68 -26.81 -7.99
CA SER A 172 34.95 -26.04 -9.19
C SER A 172 33.92 -24.91 -9.37
N ASP A 173 34.33 -23.85 -10.07
CA ASP A 173 33.45 -22.73 -10.40
C ASP A 173 32.38 -23.11 -11.46
N ASP A 174 32.03 -24.39 -11.61
CA ASP A 174 31.08 -24.92 -12.60
C ASP A 174 29.63 -24.57 -12.23
N TYR A 175 29.33 -24.39 -10.94
CA TYR A 175 28.02 -23.89 -10.49
C TYR A 175 27.71 -22.48 -11.02
N LEU A 176 28.73 -21.74 -11.49
CA LEU A 176 28.59 -20.40 -12.06
C LEU A 176 28.24 -20.42 -13.56
N ASP A 177 28.39 -21.54 -14.27
CA ASP A 177 28.22 -21.60 -15.72
C ASP A 177 26.84 -21.17 -16.18
N TYR A 178 25.79 -21.63 -15.50
CA TYR A 178 24.42 -21.25 -15.82
C TYR A 178 24.20 -19.74 -15.77
N PHE A 179 24.82 -19.04 -14.82
CA PHE A 179 24.65 -17.59 -14.62
C PHE A 179 25.35 -16.73 -15.68
N LEU A 180 26.14 -17.35 -16.57
CA LEU A 180 26.76 -16.69 -17.72
C LEU A 180 25.99 -16.94 -19.03
N THR A 181 24.95 -17.78 -19.01
CA THR A 181 24.16 -18.13 -20.19
C THR A 181 23.20 -17.01 -20.61
N ASP A 182 22.80 -17.02 -21.88
CA ASP A 182 21.77 -16.11 -22.38
C ASP A 182 20.39 -16.41 -21.78
N ASP A 183 20.11 -17.66 -21.37
CA ASP A 183 18.87 -17.98 -20.65
C ASP A 183 18.79 -17.21 -19.33
N PHE A 184 19.85 -17.24 -18.51
CA PHE A 184 19.89 -16.48 -17.27
C PHE A 184 19.76 -14.98 -17.52
N LYS A 185 20.45 -14.42 -18.52
CA LYS A 185 20.31 -13.00 -18.90
C LYS A 185 18.87 -12.67 -19.29
N ASN A 186 18.19 -13.51 -20.06
CA ASN A 186 16.80 -13.31 -20.47
C ASN A 186 15.86 -13.28 -19.25
N ARG A 187 16.08 -14.16 -18.26
CA ARG A 187 15.34 -14.15 -16.99
C ARG A 187 15.58 -12.88 -16.20
N VAL A 188 16.83 -12.42 -16.11
CA VAL A 188 17.18 -11.14 -15.49
C VAL A 188 16.47 -9.97 -16.16
N VAL A 189 16.46 -9.90 -17.50
CA VAL A 189 15.78 -8.85 -18.26
C VAL A 189 14.27 -8.87 -18.03
N MET A 190 13.65 -10.06 -18.05
CA MET A 190 12.22 -10.20 -17.83
C MET A 190 11.84 -9.78 -16.41
N HIS A 191 12.60 -10.25 -15.42
CA HIS A 191 12.40 -9.87 -14.02
C HIS A 191 12.58 -8.37 -13.79
N GLN A 192 13.64 -7.77 -14.36
CA GLN A 192 13.90 -6.32 -14.32
C GLN A 192 12.74 -5.50 -14.92
N LYS A 193 12.07 -6.02 -15.97
CA LYS A 193 10.89 -5.35 -16.53
C LYS A 193 9.73 -5.33 -15.54
N LEU A 194 9.49 -6.42 -14.82
CA LEU A 194 8.43 -6.47 -13.82
C LEU A 194 8.76 -5.59 -12.61
N THR A 195 10.01 -5.56 -12.17
CA THR A 195 10.43 -4.80 -10.98
C THR A 195 10.75 -3.33 -11.27
N ALA A 196 11.88 -3.05 -11.91
CA ALA A 196 12.44 -1.72 -12.09
C ALA A 196 11.60 -0.82 -13.02
N ARG A 197 10.76 -1.40 -13.88
CA ARG A 197 9.83 -0.65 -14.72
C ARG A 197 8.43 -0.65 -14.14
N ASN A 198 7.77 -1.81 -14.05
CA ASN A 198 6.37 -1.85 -13.66
C ASN A 198 6.16 -1.51 -12.18
N SER A 199 6.83 -2.22 -11.25
CA SER A 199 6.68 -1.97 -9.81
C SER A 199 7.10 -0.57 -9.41
N VAL A 200 8.29 -0.13 -9.84
CA VAL A 200 8.79 1.21 -9.49
C VAL A 200 7.88 2.31 -10.04
N MET A 201 7.34 2.16 -11.25
CA MET A 201 6.39 3.12 -11.81
C MET A 201 5.09 3.17 -10.99
N LEU A 202 4.50 2.01 -10.68
CA LEU A 202 3.26 1.94 -9.89
C LEU A 202 3.46 2.52 -8.48
N MET A 203 4.56 2.18 -7.81
CA MET A 203 4.90 2.70 -6.48
C MET A 203 5.12 4.22 -6.48
N LYS A 204 5.78 4.77 -7.51
CA LYS A 204 5.93 6.23 -7.65
C LYS A 204 4.59 6.93 -7.85
N GLN A 205 3.69 6.36 -8.66
CA GLN A 205 2.35 6.90 -8.86
C GLN A 205 1.53 6.85 -7.56
N PHE A 206 1.57 5.70 -6.86
CA PHE A 206 0.96 5.54 -5.54
C PHE A 206 1.45 6.62 -4.57
N ASN A 207 2.77 6.81 -4.45
CA ASN A 207 3.35 7.80 -3.53
C ASN A 207 2.96 9.24 -3.87
N ALA A 208 2.92 9.59 -5.17
CA ALA A 208 2.51 10.91 -5.61
C ALA A 208 1.04 11.17 -5.25
N ASN A 209 0.15 10.22 -5.52
CA ASN A 209 -1.28 10.34 -5.27
C ASN A 209 -1.62 10.28 -3.77
N ALA A 210 -0.95 9.41 -3.01
CA ALA A 210 -1.05 9.35 -1.55
C ALA A 210 -0.68 10.70 -0.92
N ARG A 211 0.38 11.35 -1.41
CA ARG A 211 0.81 12.67 -0.92
C ARG A 211 -0.28 13.74 -1.12
N ILE A 212 -0.98 13.72 -2.26
CA ILE A 212 -2.09 14.66 -2.51
C ILE A 212 -3.21 14.42 -1.50
N LEU A 213 -3.63 13.17 -1.31
CA LEU A 213 -4.69 12.84 -0.36
C LEU A 213 -4.32 13.14 1.09
N ILE A 214 -3.07 12.91 1.49
CA ILE A 214 -2.58 13.29 2.83
C ILE A 214 -2.74 14.80 3.06
N LEU A 215 -2.42 15.63 2.06
CA LEU A 215 -2.59 17.08 2.17
C LEU A 215 -4.06 17.51 2.23
N GLU A 216 -4.96 16.80 1.56
CA GLU A 216 -6.41 17.04 1.67
C GLU A 216 -6.94 16.65 3.05
N ILE A 217 -6.53 15.48 3.56
CA ILE A 217 -6.86 15.00 4.89
C ILE A 217 -6.35 15.97 5.97
N ASP A 218 -5.16 16.55 5.79
CA ASP A 218 -4.63 17.54 6.73
C ASP A 218 -5.49 18.82 6.83
N LYS A 219 -6.10 19.25 5.73
CA LYS A 219 -7.05 20.36 5.75
C LYS A 219 -8.31 20.00 6.53
N ILE A 220 -8.79 18.77 6.39
CA ILE A 220 -9.97 18.28 7.14
C ILE A 220 -9.67 18.23 8.63
N ILE A 221 -8.49 17.74 9.02
CA ILE A 221 -8.11 17.59 10.44
C ILE A 221 -7.84 18.94 11.12
N ALA A 222 -7.47 19.97 10.36
CA ALA A 222 -7.15 21.30 10.90
C ALA A 222 -8.39 22.15 11.24
N HIS A 223 -9.57 21.73 10.80
CA HIS A 223 -10.86 22.35 11.08
C HIS A 223 -11.61 21.60 12.18
#